data_AF-A0A383AXW1-F1
#
_entry.id   AF-A0A383AXW1-F1
#
_cell.length_a   1.000
_cell.length_b   1.000
_cell.length_c   1.000
_cell.angle_alpha   90.00
_cell.angle_beta   90.00
_cell.angle_gamma   90.00
#
_symmetry.space_group_name_H-M   'P 1'
#
loop_
_entity.id
_entity.type
_entity.pdbx_description
1 polymer ?
#
loop_
_entity_poly.entity_id
_entity_poly.type
_entity_poly.pdbx_seq_one_letter_code
_entity_poly.pdbx_strand_id
1 'polypeptide(L)'
;MAILFKHALDLAWNDGRLSRRGAVLLENLQDFLDLSDRERGVVEEKHSDEEVPFLIARGFGSGADLLDQWMATLLDLDEDLPLFLVSMGRSALKTGITKQGWMDAFGAAESMGCEFDFARGVWEPEYEVESLDWPDALKPVVMALGLMGEEE
;
A
#
# COMPACT_ATOMS: atom_id res chain seq x y z
N MET A 1 1.02 2.79 9.86
CA MET A 1 0.13 3.79 9.22
C MET A 1 -0.51 3.12 8.02
N ALA A 2 -1.75 3.42 7.63
CA ALA A 2 -2.42 2.72 6.52
C ALA A 2 -1.86 3.17 5.15
N ILE A 3 -0.65 2.70 4.82
CA ILE A 3 0.08 3.08 3.60
C ILE A 3 -0.66 2.72 2.32
N LEU A 4 -1.47 1.66 2.34
CA LEU A 4 -2.33 1.25 1.23
C LEU A 4 -3.43 2.29 0.97
N PHE A 5 -4.04 2.80 2.03
CA PHE A 5 -5.07 3.83 1.91
C PHE A 5 -4.47 5.18 1.47
N LYS A 6 -3.27 5.54 1.95
CA LYS A 6 -2.54 6.72 1.43
C LYS A 6 -2.32 6.58 -0.09
N HIS A 7 -1.81 5.44 -0.54
CA HIS A 7 -1.57 5.22 -1.96
C HIS A 7 -2.86 5.31 -2.80
N ALA A 8 -3.97 4.78 -2.27
CA ALA A 8 -5.26 4.89 -2.93
C ALA A 8 -5.75 6.35 -3.06
N LEU A 9 -5.47 7.20 -2.06
CA LEU A 9 -5.72 8.64 -2.16
C LEU A 9 -4.85 9.25 -3.27
N ASP A 10 -3.57 8.93 -3.33
CA ASP A 10 -2.66 9.42 -4.37
C ASP A 10 -3.20 9.07 -5.78
N LEU A 11 -3.70 7.84 -5.97
CA LEU A 11 -4.32 7.40 -7.22
C LEU A 11 -5.64 8.13 -7.52
N ALA A 12 -6.52 8.24 -6.52
CA ALA A 12 -7.82 8.90 -6.66
C ALA A 12 -7.69 10.39 -7.00
N TRP A 13 -6.66 11.04 -6.46
CA TRP A 13 -6.35 12.45 -6.64
C TRP A 13 -5.30 12.72 -7.71
N ASN A 14 -4.83 11.71 -8.44
CA ASN A 14 -3.68 11.81 -9.36
C ASN A 14 -3.78 13.01 -10.34
N ASP A 15 -4.97 13.28 -10.89
CA ASP A 15 -5.16 14.41 -11.81
C ASP A 15 -5.62 15.72 -11.13
N GLY A 16 -5.64 15.76 -9.80
CA GLY A 16 -6.06 16.89 -8.99
C GLY A 16 -7.56 17.06 -8.84
N ARG A 17 -8.36 16.05 -9.23
CA ARG A 17 -9.80 16.05 -9.02
C ARG A 17 -10.31 14.69 -8.54
N LEU A 18 -10.85 14.64 -7.33
CA LEU A 18 -11.61 13.48 -6.88
C LEU A 18 -12.96 13.40 -7.61
N SER A 19 -13.20 12.29 -8.31
CA SER A 19 -14.49 11.98 -8.94
C SER A 19 -15.41 11.24 -7.98
N ARG A 20 -16.73 11.23 -8.26
CA ARG A 20 -17.71 10.46 -7.46
C ARG A 20 -17.37 8.97 -7.44
N ARG A 21 -16.92 8.42 -8.58
CA ARG A 21 -16.49 7.00 -8.65
C ARG A 21 -15.26 6.76 -7.78
N GLY A 22 -14.27 7.66 -7.83
CA GLY A 22 -13.09 7.59 -6.98
C GLY A 22 -13.45 7.59 -5.50
N ALA A 23 -14.37 8.46 -5.07
CA ALA A 23 -14.85 8.48 -3.69
C ALA A 23 -15.48 7.13 -3.27
N VAL A 24 -16.35 6.54 -4.11
CA VAL A 24 -16.95 5.22 -3.82
C VAL A 24 -15.90 4.12 -3.73
N LEU A 25 -14.87 4.15 -4.58
CA LEU A 25 -13.77 3.17 -4.52
C LEU A 25 -12.97 3.30 -3.22
N LEU A 26 -12.74 4.52 -2.74
CA LEU A 26 -12.10 4.75 -1.43
C LEU A 26 -12.95 4.21 -0.27
N GLU A 27 -14.28 4.36 -0.31
CA GLU A 27 -15.17 3.72 0.69
C GLU A 27 -15.01 2.19 0.67
N ASN A 28 -15.07 1.58 -0.52
CA ASN A 28 -14.93 0.13 -0.67
C ASN A 28 -13.56 -0.35 -0.16
N LEU A 29 -12.50 0.44 -0.38
CA LEU A 29 -11.18 0.12 0.13
C LEU A 29 -11.09 0.25 1.65
N GLN A 30 -11.73 1.26 2.24
CA GLN A 30 -11.80 1.40 3.70
C GLN A 30 -12.40 0.13 4.32
N ASP A 31 -13.52 -0.33 3.76
CA ASP A 31 -14.19 -1.56 4.21
C ASP A 31 -13.29 -2.79 4.04
N PHE A 32 -12.61 -2.91 2.90
CA PHE A 32 -11.67 -4.01 2.63
C PHE A 32 -10.52 -4.07 3.64
N LEU A 33 -9.95 -2.91 3.99
CA LEU A 33 -8.83 -2.80 4.92
C LEU A 33 -9.25 -2.78 6.40
N ASP A 34 -10.56 -2.94 6.70
CA ASP A 34 -11.16 -2.81 8.03
C ASP A 34 -10.75 -1.54 8.78
N LEU A 35 -10.64 -0.42 8.05
CA LEU A 35 -10.22 0.86 8.61
C LEU A 35 -11.40 1.58 9.26
N SER A 36 -11.22 2.04 10.50
CA SER A 36 -12.22 2.91 11.12
C SER A 36 -12.24 4.30 10.48
N ASP A 37 -13.37 4.99 10.56
CA ASP A 37 -13.51 6.39 10.11
C ASP A 37 -12.46 7.32 10.76
N ARG A 38 -12.07 7.00 12.00
CA ARG A 38 -11.04 7.75 12.72
C ARG A 38 -9.67 7.55 12.08
N GLU A 39 -9.30 6.32 11.77
CA GLU A 39 -8.01 6.01 11.13
C GLU A 39 -7.94 6.57 9.73
N ARG A 40 -9.02 6.43 8.96
CA ARG A 40 -9.18 7.06 7.65
C ARG A 40 -9.00 8.57 7.75
N GLY A 41 -9.70 9.24 8.67
CA GLY A 41 -9.62 10.68 8.84
C GLY A 41 -8.19 11.19 9.12
N VAL A 42 -7.41 10.45 9.91
CA VAL A 42 -5.99 10.79 10.16
C VAL A 42 -5.15 10.70 8.88
N VAL A 43 -5.38 9.68 8.04
CA VAL A 43 -4.65 9.51 6.78
C VAL A 43 -5.06 10.59 5.77
N GLU A 44 -6.35 10.88 5.66
CA GLU A 44 -6.89 11.92 4.78
C GLU A 44 -6.42 13.33 5.16
N GLU A 45 -6.41 13.66 6.45
CA GLU A 45 -5.88 14.95 6.95
C GLU A 45 -4.41 15.10 6.55
N LYS A 46 -3.59 14.08 6.82
CA LYS A 46 -2.17 14.10 6.44
C LYS A 46 -1.96 14.22 4.94
N HIS A 47 -2.68 13.44 4.13
CA HIS A 47 -2.61 13.54 2.66
C HIS A 47 -3.04 14.94 2.16
N SER A 48 -4.06 15.54 2.78
CA SER A 48 -4.54 16.88 2.45
C SER A 48 -3.50 17.97 2.75
N ASP A 49 -2.72 17.81 3.81
CA ASP A 49 -1.66 18.75 4.18
C ASP A 49 -0.40 18.57 3.32
N GLU A 50 -0.04 17.32 3.01
CA GLU A 50 1.24 16.97 2.39
C GLU A 50 1.21 16.95 0.85
N GLU A 51 0.12 16.49 0.24
CA GLU A 51 0.08 16.17 -1.20
C GLU A 51 -0.82 17.13 -1.98
N VAL A 52 -2.04 17.39 -1.48
CA VAL A 52 -3.07 18.17 -2.18
C VAL A 52 -2.61 19.58 -2.62
N PRO A 53 -1.82 20.34 -1.84
CA PRO A 53 -1.35 21.67 -2.25
C PRO A 53 -0.48 21.67 -3.52
N PHE A 54 0.13 20.53 -3.86
CA PHE A 54 1.05 20.38 -4.98
C PHE A 54 0.41 19.72 -6.21
N LEU A 55 -0.84 19.29 -6.11
CA LEU A 55 -1.57 18.69 -7.23
C LEU A 55 -1.96 19.74 -8.28
N ILE A 56 -2.15 19.25 -9.52
CA ILE A 56 -2.62 20.08 -10.63
C ILE A 56 -4.01 20.63 -10.27
N ALA A 57 -4.19 21.95 -10.32
CA ALA A 57 -5.43 22.58 -9.87
C ALA A 57 -6.71 22.20 -10.66
N ARG A 58 -6.59 21.52 -11.81
CA ARG A 58 -7.72 21.15 -12.68
C ARG A 58 -7.50 19.79 -13.38
N GLY A 59 -8.13 18.76 -12.82
CA GLY A 59 -8.26 17.43 -13.41
C GLY A 59 -9.64 17.13 -14.02
N PHE A 60 -9.73 16.00 -14.73
CA PHE A 60 -10.97 15.46 -15.28
C PHE A 60 -11.63 14.42 -14.36
N GLY A 61 -10.94 13.99 -13.31
CA GLY A 61 -11.35 12.91 -12.41
C GLY A 61 -11.00 11.51 -12.93
N SER A 62 -9.96 11.38 -13.76
CA SER A 62 -9.54 10.09 -14.35
C SER A 62 -8.78 9.19 -13.37
N GLY A 63 -8.40 9.69 -12.20
CA GLY A 63 -7.75 8.90 -11.14
C GLY A 63 -8.57 7.68 -10.69
N ALA A 64 -9.89 7.72 -10.87
CA ALA A 64 -10.77 6.59 -10.54
C ALA A 64 -10.48 5.33 -11.37
N ASP A 65 -10.06 5.44 -12.63
CA ASP A 65 -9.74 4.26 -13.44
C ASP A 65 -8.43 3.60 -12.96
N LEU A 66 -7.45 4.41 -12.53
CA LEU A 66 -6.20 3.93 -11.96
C LEU A 66 -6.41 3.25 -10.60
N LEU A 67 -7.22 3.88 -9.74
CA LEU A 67 -7.58 3.31 -8.45
C LEU A 67 -8.30 1.98 -8.62
N ASP A 68 -9.29 1.91 -9.52
CA ASP A 68 -10.06 0.69 -9.78
C ASP A 68 -9.16 -0.43 -10.30
N GLN A 69 -8.26 -0.14 -11.24
CA GLN A 69 -7.30 -1.12 -11.75
C GLN A 69 -6.38 -1.63 -10.64
N TRP A 70 -5.82 -0.72 -9.83
CA TRP A 70 -4.93 -1.08 -8.72
C TRP A 70 -5.65 -1.94 -7.68
N MET A 71 -6.87 -1.56 -7.28
CA MET A 71 -7.70 -2.34 -6.36
C MET A 71 -8.03 -3.72 -6.92
N ALA A 72 -8.41 -3.82 -8.19
CA ALA A 72 -8.70 -5.10 -8.83
C ALA A 72 -7.47 -6.02 -8.80
N THR A 73 -6.27 -5.50 -9.11
CA THR A 73 -5.04 -6.28 -8.99
C THR A 73 -4.76 -6.68 -7.54
N LEU A 74 -4.90 -5.77 -6.57
CA LEU A 74 -4.67 -6.09 -5.15
C LEU A 74 -5.57 -7.22 -4.65
N LEU A 75 -6.85 -7.19 -5.02
CA LEU A 75 -7.83 -8.20 -4.62
C LEU A 75 -7.62 -9.56 -5.31
N ASP A 76 -7.04 -9.56 -6.51
CA ASP A 76 -6.72 -10.79 -7.25
C ASP A 76 -5.52 -11.55 -6.65
N LEU A 77 -4.72 -10.90 -5.78
CA LEU A 77 -3.56 -11.52 -5.15
C LEU A 77 -3.90 -12.47 -3.99
N ASP A 78 -5.16 -12.60 -3.57
CA ASP A 78 -5.56 -13.26 -2.31
C ASP A 78 -4.83 -14.59 -2.02
N GLU A 79 -4.69 -15.47 -3.03
CA GLU A 79 -4.01 -16.76 -2.86
C GLU A 79 -2.48 -16.66 -2.75
N ASP A 80 -1.86 -15.74 -3.48
CA ASP A 80 -0.39 -15.57 -3.58
C ASP A 80 0.16 -14.51 -2.61
N LEU A 81 -0.72 -13.68 -2.03
CA LEU A 81 -0.37 -12.57 -1.16
C LEU A 81 0.50 -12.96 0.04
N PRO A 82 0.21 -14.06 0.77
CA PRO A 82 1.08 -14.51 1.86
C PRO A 82 2.51 -14.77 1.38
N LEU A 83 2.67 -15.42 0.23
CA LEU A 83 3.98 -15.75 -0.34
C LEU A 83 4.76 -14.48 -0.71
N PHE A 84 4.09 -13.49 -1.32
CA PHE A 84 4.71 -12.20 -1.63
C PHE A 84 5.17 -11.49 -0.36
N LEU A 85 4.35 -11.40 0.68
CA LEU A 85 4.72 -10.71 1.92
C LEU A 85 5.86 -11.40 2.67
N VAL A 86 5.91 -12.73 2.69
CA VAL A 86 7.06 -13.47 3.23
C VAL A 86 8.34 -13.10 2.47
N SER A 87 8.28 -13.06 1.13
CA SER A 87 9.44 -12.71 0.29
C SER A 87 9.90 -11.26 0.50
N MET A 88 8.96 -10.32 0.67
CA MET A 88 9.27 -8.93 1.01
C MET A 88 9.94 -8.80 2.37
N GLY A 89 9.41 -9.47 3.41
CA GLY A 89 10.01 -9.50 4.73
C GLY A 89 11.43 -10.04 4.71
N ARG A 90 11.66 -11.13 3.96
CA ARG A 90 13.00 -11.70 3.76
C ARG A 90 13.95 -10.72 3.07
N SER A 91 13.49 -10.06 2.01
CA SER A 91 14.30 -9.07 1.29
C SER A 91 14.63 -7.86 2.16
N ALA A 92 13.67 -7.36 2.93
CA ALA A 92 13.87 -6.26 3.87
C ALA A 92 14.88 -6.60 4.97
N LEU A 93 14.87 -7.83 5.48
CA LEU A 93 15.87 -8.28 6.45
C LEU A 93 17.29 -8.28 5.84
N LYS A 94 17.42 -8.71 4.58
CA LYS A 94 18.72 -8.76 3.88
C LYS A 94 19.31 -7.37 3.63
N THR A 95 18.48 -6.39 3.29
CA THR A 95 18.91 -5.01 3.02
C THR A 95 19.00 -4.14 4.29
N GLY A 96 18.32 -4.56 5.36
CA GLY A 96 18.19 -3.83 6.61
C GLY A 96 16.85 -3.11 6.68
N ILE A 97 16.00 -3.55 7.61
CA ILE A 97 14.68 -2.96 7.83
C ILE A 97 14.75 -1.80 8.83
N THR A 98 14.19 -0.65 8.47
CA THR A 98 14.06 0.47 9.40
C THR A 98 12.89 0.24 10.36
N LYS A 99 12.93 0.88 11.54
CA LYS A 99 11.80 0.82 12.50
C LYS A 99 10.49 1.27 11.84
N GLN A 100 10.52 2.33 11.05
CA GLN A 100 9.34 2.86 10.38
C GLN A 100 8.85 1.90 9.28
N GLY A 101 9.76 1.38 8.46
CA GLY A 101 9.43 0.41 7.41
C GLY A 101 8.82 -0.88 7.97
N TRP A 102 9.30 -1.36 9.12
CA TRP A 102 8.65 -2.45 9.85
C TRP A 102 7.21 -2.10 10.25
N MET A 103 7.00 -0.96 10.91
CA MET A 103 5.67 -0.56 11.38
C MET A 103 4.67 -0.35 10.25
N ASP A 104 5.12 0.19 9.12
CA ASP A 104 4.26 0.46 7.97
C ASP A 104 3.95 -0.81 7.17
N ALA A 105 4.95 -1.64 6.86
CA ALA A 105 4.72 -2.89 6.14
C ALA A 105 3.96 -3.92 6.99
N PHE A 106 4.24 -4.02 8.29
CA PHE A 106 3.47 -4.88 9.18
C PHE A 106 2.00 -4.44 9.27
N GLY A 107 1.75 -3.13 9.41
CA GLY A 107 0.37 -2.62 9.43
C GLY A 107 -0.37 -2.84 8.10
N ALA A 108 0.33 -2.73 6.96
CA ALA A 108 -0.25 -3.09 5.67
C ALA A 108 -0.58 -4.59 5.59
N ALA A 109 0.34 -5.45 6.03
CA ALA A 109 0.14 -6.89 6.08
C ALA A 109 -1.04 -7.27 6.98
N GLU A 110 -1.18 -6.62 8.14
CA GLU A 110 -2.31 -6.79 9.06
C GLU A 110 -3.64 -6.41 8.42
N SER A 111 -3.71 -5.27 7.72
CA SER A 111 -4.92 -4.87 6.99
C SER A 111 -5.31 -5.81 5.84
N MET A 112 -4.39 -6.68 5.42
CA MET A 112 -4.62 -7.72 4.42
C MET A 112 -4.69 -9.14 5.03
N GLY A 113 -4.67 -9.26 6.36
CA GLY A 113 -4.74 -10.55 7.07
C GLY A 113 -3.51 -11.45 6.92
N CYS A 114 -2.35 -10.89 6.55
CA CYS A 114 -1.11 -11.61 6.24
C CYS A 114 0.08 -11.15 7.13
N GLU A 115 -0.19 -10.63 8.33
CA GLU A 115 0.82 -10.07 9.23
C GLU A 115 1.85 -11.10 9.69
N PHE A 116 1.42 -12.34 9.93
CA PHE A 116 2.31 -13.42 10.35
C PHE A 116 3.24 -13.90 9.23
N ASP A 117 2.75 -13.88 8.00
CA ASP A 117 3.52 -14.24 6.81
C ASP A 117 4.65 -13.22 6.56
N PHE A 118 4.32 -11.93 6.61
CA PHE A 118 5.34 -10.87 6.58
C PHE A 118 6.34 -11.02 7.74
N ALA A 119 5.85 -11.20 8.97
CA ALA A 119 6.68 -11.34 10.15
C ALA A 119 7.61 -12.56 10.09
N ARG A 120 7.15 -13.69 9.55
CA ARG A 120 7.96 -14.90 9.32
C ARG A 120 9.14 -14.59 8.41
N GLY A 121 8.91 -13.90 7.30
CA GLY A 121 9.97 -13.47 6.38
C GLY A 121 11.06 -12.64 7.07
N VAL A 122 10.68 -11.79 8.03
CA VAL A 122 11.62 -10.94 8.79
C VAL A 122 12.32 -11.68 9.93
N TRP A 123 11.60 -12.47 10.72
CA TRP A 123 12.10 -12.97 12.01
C TRP A 123 12.58 -14.42 12.00
N GLU A 124 12.24 -15.21 11.00
CA GLU A 124 12.67 -16.62 10.91
C GLU A 124 13.79 -16.76 9.86
N PRO A 125 15.06 -16.42 10.14
CA PRO A 125 16.14 -16.33 9.13
C PRO A 125 16.41 -17.61 8.35
N GLU A 126 16.08 -18.77 8.93
CA GLU A 126 16.27 -20.09 8.32
C GLU A 126 15.17 -20.46 7.32
N TYR A 127 14.08 -19.69 7.27
CA TYR A 127 12.98 -19.91 6.34
C TYR A 127 13.43 -19.53 4.91
N GLU A 128 13.64 -20.53 4.06
CA GLU A 128 13.97 -20.32 2.65
C GLU A 128 12.75 -19.74 1.92
N VAL A 129 12.99 -18.63 1.23
CA VAL A 129 11.97 -17.95 0.43
C VAL A 129 12.51 -17.80 -0.98
N GLU A 130 11.69 -18.17 -1.96
CA GLU A 130 12.00 -17.92 -3.35
C GLU A 130 12.08 -16.42 -3.62
N SER A 131 12.99 -16.03 -4.52
CA SER A 131 13.03 -14.65 -5.00
C SER A 131 11.87 -14.47 -5.98
N LEU A 132 10.94 -13.59 -5.64
CA LEU A 132 9.74 -13.33 -6.44
C LEU A 132 9.77 -11.92 -6.98
N ASP A 133 9.26 -11.76 -8.20
CA ASP A 133 8.90 -10.46 -8.74
C ASP A 133 7.56 -10.05 -8.12
N TRP A 134 7.54 -8.87 -7.50
CA TRP A 134 6.36 -8.39 -6.78
C TRP A 134 5.40 -7.65 -7.72
N PRO A 135 4.09 -7.93 -7.65
CA PRO A 135 3.08 -7.18 -8.40
C PRO A 135 3.10 -5.69 -8.06
N ASP A 136 2.82 -4.84 -9.05
CA ASP A 136 2.73 -3.38 -8.88
C ASP A 136 1.74 -2.96 -7.79
N ALA A 137 0.71 -3.77 -7.54
CA ALA A 137 -0.26 -3.52 -6.47
C ALA A 137 0.39 -3.42 -5.09
N LEU A 138 1.50 -4.13 -4.86
CA LEU A 138 2.22 -4.12 -3.58
C LEU A 138 3.35 -3.08 -3.52
N LYS A 139 3.53 -2.26 -4.57
CA LYS A 139 4.52 -1.18 -4.61
C LYS A 139 4.54 -0.28 -3.36
N PRO A 140 3.40 0.10 -2.73
CA PRO A 140 3.42 0.89 -1.50
C PRO A 140 4.16 0.20 -0.34
N VAL A 141 4.04 -1.12 -0.23
CA VAL A 141 4.73 -1.93 0.79
C VAL A 141 6.22 -2.01 0.47
N VAL A 142 6.57 -2.25 -0.78
CA VAL A 142 7.96 -2.28 -1.26
C VAL A 142 8.69 -0.96 -0.99
N MET A 143 8.01 0.17 -1.26
CA MET A 143 8.53 1.51 -1.00
C MET A 143 8.72 1.76 0.51
N ALA A 144 7.75 1.39 1.34
CA ALA A 144 7.87 1.52 2.79
C ALA A 144 9.05 0.72 3.37
N LEU A 145 9.39 -0.41 2.75
CA LEU A 145 10.54 -1.24 3.12
C LEU A 145 11.87 -0.74 2.55
N GLY A 146 11.87 0.29 1.70
CA GLY A 146 13.09 0.77 1.02
C GLY A 146 13.68 -0.27 0.06
N LEU A 147 12.83 -1.13 -0.51
CA LEU A 147 13.23 -2.23 -1.40
C LEU A 147 13.24 -1.86 -2.89
N MET A 148 12.67 -0.70 -3.24
CA MET A 148 12.92 -0.10 -4.55
C MET A 148 14.17 0.76 -4.47
N GLY A 149 15.09 0.59 -5.42
CA GLY A 149 16.17 1.55 -5.62
C GLY A 149 15.58 2.93 -5.94
N GLU A 150 16.28 3.99 -5.53
CA GLU A 150 16.07 5.29 -6.17
C GLU A 150 16.30 5.06 -7.67
N GLU A 151 15.27 5.21 -8.50
CA GLU A 151 15.49 5.32 -9.94
C GLU A 151 16.35 6.58 -10.16
N GLU A 152 17.65 6.37 -10.41
CA GLU A 152 18.60 7.40 -10.88
C GLU A 152 18.20 7.96 -12.26
#